data_AF-A0A0F2PX34-F1
#
_entry.id   AF-A0A0F2PX34-F1
#
_cell.length_a   1.000
_cell.length_b   1.000
_cell.length_c   1.000
_cell.angle_alpha   90.00
_cell.angle_beta   90.00
_cell.angle_gamma   90.00
#
_symmetry.space_group_name_H-M   'P 1'
#
loop_
_entity.id
_entity.type
_entity.pdbx_description
1 polymer ?
#
loop_
_entity_poly.entity_id
_entity_poly.type
_entity_poly.pdbx_seq_one_letter_code
_entity_poly.pdbx_strand_id
1 'polypeptide(L)'
;MKPLCPRHKRLKREGRLQAAKHWLPKYEGKSIVKGYSKHFGVNKICAVLELRMLEYEIPEDYLEKLKADELLQWKLKEKRKREKELNQRDDMFQYSDETFYFIDGNASNGAQYGLTWNELECESEYLYEQIDSEELPF
;
A
#
# COMPACT_ATOMS: atom_id res chain seq x y z
N MET A 1 1.16 -25.76 -6.49
CA MET A 1 1.29 -24.52 -7.31
C MET A 1 0.04 -23.67 -7.11
N LYS A 2 0.18 -22.36 -6.85
CA LYS A 2 -0.99 -21.45 -6.78
C LYS A 2 -1.56 -21.25 -8.21
N PRO A 3 -2.87 -21.33 -8.43
CA PRO A 3 -3.44 -21.13 -9.75
C PRO A 3 -3.19 -19.70 -10.23
N LEU A 4 -2.80 -19.55 -11.50
CA LEU A 4 -2.65 -18.25 -12.14
C LEU A 4 -3.99 -17.51 -12.13
N CYS A 5 -3.95 -16.19 -11.93
CA CYS A 5 -5.16 -15.36 -12.01
C CYS A 5 -5.85 -15.54 -13.39
N PRO A 6 -7.20 -15.51 -13.50
CA PRO A 6 -7.90 -15.78 -14.75
C PRO A 6 -7.39 -14.96 -15.94
N ARG A 7 -7.32 -15.57 -17.14
CA ARG A 7 -6.73 -14.94 -18.35
C ARG A 7 -7.33 -13.56 -18.66
N HIS A 8 -8.65 -13.42 -18.55
CA HIS A 8 -9.33 -12.15 -18.83
C HIS A 8 -8.91 -11.00 -17.91
N LYS A 9 -8.38 -11.27 -16.70
CA LYS A 9 -7.88 -10.25 -15.77
C LYS A 9 -6.45 -9.78 -16.09
N ARG A 10 -5.75 -10.51 -16.96
CA ARG A 10 -4.36 -10.20 -17.36
C ARG A 10 -4.28 -9.53 -18.73
N LEU A 11 -5.43 -9.25 -19.36
CA LEU A 11 -5.48 -8.62 -20.66
C LEU A 11 -5.04 -7.16 -20.58
N LYS A 12 -4.21 -6.74 -21.55
CA LYS A 12 -3.94 -5.32 -21.82
C LYS A 12 -5.21 -4.63 -22.34
N ARG A 13 -5.23 -3.29 -22.35
CA ARG A 13 -6.40 -2.47 -22.73
C ARG A 13 -7.04 -2.89 -24.06
N GLU A 14 -6.24 -3.05 -25.11
CA GLU A 14 -6.74 -3.47 -26.44
C GLU A 14 -7.43 -4.83 -26.39
N GLY A 15 -6.81 -5.81 -25.72
CA GLY A 15 -7.39 -7.14 -25.53
C GLY A 15 -8.68 -7.10 -24.71
N ARG A 16 -8.79 -6.20 -23.73
CA ARG A 16 -10.04 -5.97 -22.98
C ARG A 16 -11.12 -5.39 -23.88
N LEU A 17 -10.82 -4.37 -24.69
CA LEU A 17 -11.79 -3.76 -25.62
C LEU A 17 -12.30 -4.78 -26.64
N GLN A 18 -11.43 -5.63 -27.19
CA GLN A 18 -11.83 -6.71 -28.10
C GLN A 18 -12.70 -7.76 -27.40
N ALA A 19 -12.27 -8.25 -26.23
CA ALA A 19 -13.03 -9.24 -25.46
C ALA A 19 -14.38 -8.70 -24.97
N ALA A 20 -14.43 -7.41 -24.62
CA ALA A 20 -15.62 -6.73 -24.15
C ALA A 20 -16.76 -6.77 -25.17
N LYS A 21 -16.46 -6.64 -26.47
CA LYS A 21 -17.48 -6.75 -27.54
C LYS A 21 -18.27 -8.06 -27.49
N HIS A 22 -17.63 -9.16 -27.09
CA HIS A 22 -18.28 -10.47 -26.95
C HIS A 22 -18.87 -10.72 -25.55
N TRP A 23 -18.31 -10.06 -24.54
CA TRP A 23 -18.73 -10.21 -23.14
C TRP A 23 -19.97 -9.37 -22.81
N LEU A 24 -20.06 -8.13 -23.32
CA LEU A 24 -21.14 -7.18 -23.02
C LEU A 24 -22.53 -7.73 -23.39
N PRO A 25 -22.76 -8.35 -24.56
CA PRO A 25 -24.08 -8.90 -24.90
C PRO A 25 -24.53 -10.05 -23.99
N LYS A 26 -23.59 -10.70 -23.31
CA LYS A 26 -23.84 -11.82 -22.38
C LYS A 26 -23.94 -11.37 -20.93
N TYR A 27 -23.79 -10.08 -20.67
CA TYR A 27 -23.78 -9.55 -19.31
C TYR A 27 -25.19 -9.21 -18.85
N GLU A 28 -25.69 -9.96 -17.87
CA GLU A 28 -27.05 -9.80 -17.30
C GLU A 28 -27.07 -9.04 -15.96
N GLY A 29 -25.93 -8.50 -15.53
CA GLY A 29 -25.82 -7.84 -14.23
C GLY A 29 -26.37 -6.41 -14.21
N LYS A 30 -26.87 -5.97 -13.05
CA LYS A 30 -27.50 -4.64 -12.88
C LYS A 30 -26.61 -3.44 -13.23
N SER A 31 -25.30 -3.53 -13.00
CA SER A 31 -24.36 -2.42 -13.21
C SER A 31 -23.24 -2.87 -14.13
N ILE A 32 -23.22 -2.37 -15.37
CA ILE A 32 -22.22 -2.73 -16.37
C ILE A 32 -20.80 -2.32 -15.96
N VAL A 33 -20.62 -1.16 -15.34
CA VAL A 33 -19.33 -0.67 -14.84
C VAL A 33 -18.74 -1.62 -13.78
N LYS A 34 -19.55 -1.97 -12.76
CA LYS A 34 -19.15 -2.94 -11.72
C LYS A 34 -18.86 -4.32 -12.31
N GLY A 35 -19.66 -4.78 -13.26
CA GLY A 35 -19.44 -6.05 -13.97
C GLY A 35 -18.11 -6.07 -14.72
N TYR A 36 -17.88 -5.03 -15.52
CA TYR A 36 -16.69 -4.86 -16.33
C TYR A 36 -15.43 -4.81 -15.46
N SER A 37 -15.43 -3.97 -14.42
CA SER A 37 -14.36 -3.87 -13.43
C SER A 37 -14.03 -5.23 -12.80
N LYS A 38 -15.04 -6.01 -12.40
CA LYS A 38 -14.84 -7.33 -11.80
C LYS A 38 -14.34 -8.38 -12.80
N HIS A 39 -14.86 -8.37 -14.02
CA HIS A 39 -14.50 -9.33 -15.06
C HIS A 39 -13.06 -9.11 -15.51
N PHE A 40 -12.70 -7.89 -15.88
CA PHE A 40 -11.37 -7.57 -16.41
C PHE A 40 -10.35 -7.16 -15.35
N GLY A 41 -10.74 -7.00 -14.09
CA GLY A 41 -9.82 -6.66 -13.00
C GLY A 41 -9.29 -5.23 -13.04
N VAL A 42 -10.08 -4.29 -13.58
CA VAL A 42 -9.74 -2.86 -13.66
C VAL A 42 -10.49 -2.04 -12.60
N ASN A 43 -10.04 -0.84 -12.27
CA ASN A 43 -10.81 0.06 -11.41
C ASN A 43 -12.07 0.57 -12.14
N LYS A 44 -13.02 1.12 -11.39
CA LYS A 44 -14.30 1.58 -11.95
C LYS A 44 -14.13 2.74 -12.93
N ILE A 45 -13.16 3.62 -12.71
CA ILE A 45 -12.84 4.75 -13.59
C ILE A 45 -12.38 4.24 -14.96
N CYS A 46 -11.42 3.30 -15.00
CA CYS A 46 -10.99 2.65 -16.23
C CYS A 46 -12.14 1.93 -16.93
N ALA A 47 -12.99 1.23 -16.16
CA ALA A 47 -14.17 0.58 -16.72
C ALA A 47 -15.11 1.60 -17.41
N VAL A 48 -15.38 2.76 -16.81
CA VAL A 48 -16.19 3.80 -17.43
C VAL A 48 -15.56 4.31 -18.73
N LEU A 49 -14.26 4.62 -18.70
CA LEU A 49 -13.55 5.13 -19.88
C LEU A 49 -13.56 4.11 -21.03
N GLU A 50 -13.28 2.84 -20.75
CA GLU A 50 -13.28 1.77 -21.75
C GLU A 50 -14.69 1.47 -22.27
N LEU A 51 -15.72 1.55 -21.43
CA LEU A 51 -17.12 1.40 -21.86
C LEU A 51 -17.56 2.54 -22.76
N ARG A 52 -17.16 3.79 -22.49
CA ARG A 52 -17.42 4.93 -23.38
C ARG A 52 -16.74 4.79 -24.75
N MET A 53 -15.53 4.21 -24.79
CA MET A 53 -14.88 3.88 -26.07
C MET A 53 -15.62 2.79 -26.85
N LEU A 54 -16.45 1.99 -26.19
CA LEU A 54 -17.35 1.01 -26.79
C LEU A 54 -18.75 1.58 -27.01
N GLU A 55 -18.88 2.91 -27.04
CA GLU A 55 -20.11 3.66 -27.34
C GLU A 55 -21.21 3.51 -26.27
N TYR A 56 -20.87 3.14 -25.03
CA TYR A 56 -21.82 3.17 -23.92
C TYR A 56 -21.92 4.58 -23.32
N GLU A 57 -23.13 5.11 -23.28
CA GLU A 57 -23.45 6.36 -22.62
C GLU A 57 -23.41 6.17 -21.11
N ILE A 58 -22.36 6.70 -20.48
CA ILE A 58 -22.21 6.76 -19.03
C ILE A 58 -22.09 8.23 -18.64
N PRO A 59 -22.95 8.76 -17.74
CA PRO A 59 -22.97 10.17 -17.39
C PRO A 59 -21.65 10.63 -16.76
N GLU A 60 -21.26 11.88 -17.03
CA GLU A 60 -20.03 12.48 -16.47
C GLU A 60 -20.09 12.59 -14.95
N ASP A 61 -21.24 12.97 -14.40
CA ASP A 61 -21.48 13.05 -12.95
C ASP A 61 -21.13 11.74 -12.21
N TYR A 62 -21.34 10.60 -12.88
CA TYR A 62 -20.97 9.30 -12.30
C TYR A 62 -19.45 9.11 -12.27
N LEU A 63 -18.74 9.56 -13.30
CA LEU A 63 -17.29 9.53 -13.34
C LEU A 63 -16.68 10.46 -12.28
N GLU A 64 -17.25 11.65 -12.10
CA GLU A 64 -16.82 12.60 -11.08
C GLU A 64 -17.00 12.05 -9.66
N LYS A 65 -18.15 11.44 -9.37
CA LYS A 65 -18.39 10.76 -8.09
C LYS A 65 -17.35 9.67 -7.83
N LEU A 66 -17.02 8.86 -8.85
CA LEU A 66 -15.99 7.83 -8.71
C LEU A 66 -14.60 8.41 -8.41
N LYS A 67 -14.24 9.53 -9.04
CA LYS A 67 -12.97 10.22 -8.76
C LYS A 67 -12.93 10.77 -7.35
N ALA A 68 -14.02 11.39 -6.89
CA ALA A 68 -14.14 11.92 -5.53
C ALA A 68 -14.02 10.81 -4.48
N ASP A 69 -14.69 9.67 -4.71
CA ASP A 69 -14.61 8.49 -3.85
C ASP A 69 -13.18 7.93 -3.79
N GLU A 70 -12.49 7.80 -4.94
CA GLU A 70 -11.12 7.29 -4.99
C GLU A 70 -10.15 8.21 -4.23
N LEU A 71 -10.31 9.53 -4.37
CA LEU A 71 -9.53 10.52 -3.62
C LEU A 71 -9.79 10.43 -2.11
N LEU A 72 -11.05 10.26 -1.70
CA LEU A 72 -11.41 10.09 -0.29
C LEU A 72 -10.78 8.81 0.28
N GLN A 73 -10.87 7.70 -0.44
CA GLN A 73 -10.27 6.43 -0.01
C GLN A 73 -8.75 6.53 0.10
N TRP A 74 -8.09 7.22 -0.84
CA TRP A 74 -6.66 7.47 -0.77
C TRP A 74 -6.28 8.28 0.48
N LYS A 75 -6.98 9.38 0.77
CA LYS A 75 -6.77 10.19 1.98
C LYS A 75 -6.98 9.38 3.27
N LEU A 76 -8.01 8.55 3.32
CA LEU A 76 -8.29 7.69 4.47
C LEU A 76 -7.18 6.64 4.68
N LYS A 77 -6.68 6.04 3.60
CA LYS A 77 -5.59 5.07 3.66
C LYS A 77 -4.29 5.74 4.12
N GLU A 78 -4.01 6.93 3.63
CA GLU A 78 -2.84 7.72 4.04
C GLU A 78 -2.93 8.10 5.53
N LYS A 79 -4.09 8.59 5.99
CA LYS A 79 -4.31 8.89 7.41
C LYS A 79 -4.08 7.66 8.29
N ARG A 80 -4.65 6.52 7.94
CA ARG A 80 -4.46 5.25 8.68
C ARG A 80 -3.01 4.79 8.70
N LYS A 81 -2.28 4.97 7.60
CA LYS A 81 -0.85 4.66 7.53
C LYS A 81 -0.07 5.54 8.50
N ARG A 82 -0.33 6.85 8.48
CA ARG A 82 0.31 7.82 9.38
C ARG A 82 0.00 7.55 10.84
N GLU A 83 -1.25 7.23 11.16
CA GLU A 83 -1.68 6.88 12.52
C GLU A 83 -0.99 5.61 13.02
N LYS A 84 -0.83 4.60 12.15
CA LYS A 84 -0.07 3.39 12.47
C LYS A 84 1.41 3.68 12.70
N GLU A 85 2.02 4.54 11.89
CA GLU A 85 3.43 4.95 12.07
C GLU A 85 3.64 5.77 13.35
N LEU A 86 2.70 6.65 13.68
CA LEU A 86 2.71 7.39 14.96
C LEU A 86 2.55 6.45 16.15
N ASN A 87 1.57 5.54 16.12
CA ASN A 87 1.40 4.58 17.21
C ASN A 87 2.63 3.68 17.38
N GLN A 88 3.25 3.23 16.28
CA GLN A 88 4.49 2.47 16.36
C GLN A 88 5.63 3.29 16.97
N ARG A 89 5.72 4.59 16.67
CA ARG A 89 6.68 5.48 17.33
C ARG A 89 6.36 5.66 18.82
N ASP A 90 5.11 5.95 19.16
CA ASP A 90 4.69 6.15 20.54
C ASP A 90 4.91 4.89 21.38
N ASP A 91 4.61 3.71 20.83
CA ASP A 91 4.94 2.42 21.47
C ASP A 91 6.44 2.31 21.72
N MET A 92 7.30 2.67 20.75
CA MET A 92 8.76 2.66 20.94
C MET A 92 9.21 3.64 22.03
N PHE A 93 8.65 4.85 22.08
CA PHE A 93 8.97 5.83 23.13
C PHE A 93 8.49 5.38 24.51
N GLN A 94 7.41 4.60 24.60
CA GLN A 94 6.91 4.05 25.87
C GLN A 94 7.92 3.07 26.51
N TYR A 95 8.78 2.44 25.72
CA TYR A 95 9.87 1.59 26.20
C TYR A 95 11.21 2.35 26.27
N SER A 96 11.21 3.68 26.33
CA SER A 96 12.43 4.49 26.52
C SER A 96 12.32 5.35 27.77
N ASP A 97 13.44 5.65 28.43
CA ASP A 97 13.52 6.60 29.53
C ASP A 97 14.85 7.40 29.49
N GLU A 98 15.15 8.14 30.58
CA GLU A 98 16.36 8.97 30.67
C GLU A 98 17.66 8.14 30.65
N THR A 99 17.61 6.86 31.01
CA THR A 99 18.77 5.95 31.08
C THR A 99 18.83 5.01 29.88
N PHE A 100 17.69 4.50 29.43
CA PHE A 100 17.56 3.52 28.36
C PHE A 100 16.97 4.14 27.08
N TYR A 101 17.68 3.96 25.97
CA TYR A 101 17.17 4.23 24.62
C TYR A 101 16.01 3.30 24.27
N PHE A 102 16.09 2.02 24.68
CA PHE A 102 15.06 1.01 24.49
C PHE A 102 15.12 -0.05 25.59
N ILE A 103 14.02 -0.33 26.27
CA ILE A 103 13.88 -1.31 27.35
C ILE A 103 13.28 -2.59 26.76
N ASP A 104 14.07 -3.66 26.74
CA ASP A 104 13.68 -4.96 26.18
C ASP A 104 12.85 -5.79 27.19
N GLY A 105 13.02 -5.52 28.49
CA GLY A 105 12.19 -6.11 29.52
C GLY A 105 12.71 -5.92 30.95
N ASN A 106 12.07 -6.65 31.87
CA ASN A 106 12.47 -6.73 33.27
C ASN A 106 13.02 -8.13 33.56
N ALA A 107 14.18 -8.20 34.20
CA ALA A 107 14.75 -9.43 34.73
C ALA A 107 13.90 -9.96 35.89
N SER A 108 14.10 -11.23 36.25
CA SER A 108 13.35 -11.92 37.32
C SER A 108 13.49 -11.29 38.71
N ASN A 109 14.54 -10.48 38.93
CA ASN A 109 14.77 -9.69 40.14
C ASN A 109 14.12 -8.29 40.08
N GLY A 110 13.42 -7.95 39.00
CA GLY A 110 12.77 -6.65 38.79
C GLY A 110 13.66 -5.56 38.16
N ALA A 111 14.92 -5.87 37.81
CA ALA A 111 15.80 -4.90 37.14
C ALA A 111 15.44 -4.78 35.65
N GLN A 112 15.30 -3.55 35.15
CA GLN A 112 15.13 -3.27 33.72
C GLN A 112 16.44 -3.55 32.97
N TYR A 113 16.34 -4.13 31.78
CA TYR A 113 17.46 -4.27 30.86
C TYR A 113 17.03 -3.90 29.44
N GLY A 114 17.97 -3.39 28.66
CA GLY A 114 17.72 -2.79 27.37
C GLY A 114 18.97 -2.13 26.81
N LEU A 115 18.81 -1.42 25.69
CA LEU A 115 19.85 -0.63 25.05
C LEU A 115 19.90 0.77 25.68
N THR A 116 21.05 1.19 26.20
CA THR A 116 21.23 2.51 26.82
C THR A 116 21.66 3.57 25.79
N TRP A 117 21.47 4.85 26.14
CA TRP A 117 21.94 5.97 25.31
C TRP A 117 23.46 5.93 25.11
N ASN A 118 24.21 5.63 26.17
CA ASN A 118 25.68 5.56 26.13
C ASN A 118 26.19 4.38 25.28
N GLU A 119 25.53 3.21 25.34
CA GLU A 119 25.89 2.07 24.49
C GLU A 119 25.66 2.37 23.00
N LEU A 120 24.54 3.05 22.68
CA LEU A 120 24.20 3.41 21.31
C LEU A 120 25.16 4.46 20.73
N GLU A 121 25.57 5.44 21.54
CA GLU A 121 26.59 6.43 21.18
C GLU A 121 27.94 5.76 20.91
N CYS A 122 28.40 4.87 21.80
CA CYS A 122 29.64 4.11 21.58
C CYS A 122 29.58 3.24 20.32
N GLU A 123 28.52 2.46 20.11
CA GLU A 123 28.37 1.63 18.89
C GLU A 123 28.37 2.48 17.61
N SER A 124 27.77 3.67 17.66
CA SER A 124 27.77 4.59 16.52
C SER A 124 29.18 5.10 16.18
N GLU A 125 29.97 5.49 17.18
CA GLU A 125 31.36 5.94 17.01
C GLU A 125 32.25 4.83 16.43
N TYR A 126 32.13 3.60 16.94
CA TYR A 126 32.87 2.44 16.41
C TYR A 126 32.53 2.14 14.95
N LEU A 127 31.28 2.33 14.52
CA LEU A 127 30.87 2.11 13.14
C LEU A 127 31.43 3.18 12.19
N TYR A 128 31.49 4.45 12.63
CA TYR A 128 32.11 5.53 11.85
C TYR A 128 33.62 5.33 11.68
N GLU A 129 34.31 4.91 12.74
CA GLU A 129 35.74 4.58 12.68
C GLU A 129 36.03 3.40 11.74
N GLN A 130 35.12 2.43 11.62
CA GLN A 130 35.24 1.33 10.67
C GLN A 130 35.00 1.76 9.22
N ILE A 131 34.02 2.63 8.97
CA ILE A 131 33.72 3.13 7.61
C ILE A 131 34.86 4.02 7.08
N ASP A 132 35.49 4.83 7.94
CA ASP A 132 36.67 5.63 7.57
C ASP A 132 37.95 4.79 7.40
N SER A 133 37.95 3.52 7.85
CA SER A 133 39.09 2.59 7.69
C SER A 133 39.02 1.71 6.43
N GLU A 134 37.86 1.59 5.78
CA GLU A 134 37.71 0.97 4.47
C GLU A 134 37.79 2.04 3.36
N GLU A 135 39.00 2.57 3.11
CA GLU A 135 39.29 3.31 1.89
C GLU A 135 38.97 2.43 0.66
N LEU A 136 38.02 2.87 -0.16
CA LEU A 136 37.75 2.30 -1.49
C LEU A 136 39.05 2.27 -2.31
N PRO A 137 39.45 1.13 -2.91
CA PRO A 137 40.54 1.13 -3.86
C PRO A 137 40.12 1.93 -5.10
N PHE A 138 40.94 2.92 -5.46
CA PHE A 138 40.83 3.74 -6.67
C PHE A 138 40.78 2.92 -7.96
#